data_AF-A0A3C0GWB4-F1
#
_entry.id   AF-A0A3C0GWB4-F1
#
_cell.length_a   1.000
_cell.length_b   1.000
_cell.length_c   1.000
_cell.angle_alpha   90.00
_cell.angle_beta   90.00
_cell.angle_gamma   90.00
#
_symmetry.space_group_name_H-M   'P 1'
#
loop_
_entity.id
_entity.type
_entity.pdbx_description
1 polymer ?
#
loop_
_entity_poly.entity_id
_entity_poly.type
_entity_poly.pdbx_seq_one_letter_code
_entity_poly.pdbx_strand_id
1 'polypeptide(L)'
;LVTTSNTAVENLYLNGLQRDSFLPAIGLLQTYCVELYAEGTEDYRMRALTRSPVYQAPRDPGSDAWLGTRWAELSGGQPAKPGNIEIEGRKIPVRARGKSIAWFDFKALCEGPRGPSDYIEIAHEFNTVLLGDIPHFDKLNEDAARRFVNLIDELYDRHVN
;
A
#
# COMPACT_ATOMS: atom_id res chain seq x y z
N LEU A 1 -10.50 -21.69 -19.48
CA LEU A 1 -10.29 -21.07 -18.16
C LEU A 1 -8.83 -20.67 -18.07
N VAL A 2 -8.53 -19.44 -17.68
CA VAL A 2 -7.16 -19.01 -17.37
C VAL A 2 -7.23 -18.39 -15.99
N THR A 3 -6.42 -18.89 -15.07
CA THR A 3 -6.39 -18.48 -13.66
C THR A 3 -4.95 -18.48 -13.18
N THR A 4 -4.63 -17.62 -12.22
CA THR A 4 -3.30 -17.50 -11.63
C THR A 4 -3.42 -17.76 -10.13
N SER A 5 -2.40 -18.41 -9.57
CA SER A 5 -2.31 -18.71 -8.15
C SER A 5 -0.86 -18.58 -7.72
N ASN A 6 -0.64 -18.13 -6.48
CA ASN A 6 0.66 -18.11 -5.83
C ASN A 6 1.01 -19.44 -5.13
N THR A 7 0.12 -20.43 -5.23
CA THR A 7 0.22 -21.75 -4.60
C THR A 7 -0.14 -22.82 -5.63
N ALA A 8 0.52 -23.98 -5.56
CA ALA A 8 0.26 -25.13 -6.42
C ALA A 8 -1.21 -25.56 -6.36
N VAL A 9 -1.75 -26.09 -7.47
CA VAL A 9 -3.18 -26.37 -7.62
C VAL A 9 -3.71 -27.29 -6.52
N GLU A 10 -2.95 -28.31 -6.11
CA GLU A 10 -3.31 -29.24 -5.04
C GLU A 10 -3.40 -28.58 -3.66
N ASN A 11 -2.72 -27.45 -3.47
CA ASN A 11 -2.65 -26.71 -2.22
C ASN A 11 -3.61 -25.51 -2.18
N LEU A 12 -4.41 -25.30 -3.23
CA LEU A 12 -5.41 -24.22 -3.25
C LEU A 12 -6.38 -24.34 -2.09
N TYR A 13 -6.46 -23.33 -1.23
CA TYR A 13 -7.33 -23.33 -0.04
C TYR A 13 -6.88 -24.32 1.07
N LEU A 14 -5.58 -24.60 1.15
CA LEU A 14 -5.00 -25.42 2.21
C LEU A 14 -5.26 -24.75 3.58
N ASN A 15 -5.80 -25.50 4.54
CA ASN A 15 -6.28 -25.01 5.85
C ASN A 15 -7.49 -24.03 5.79
N GLY A 16 -8.14 -23.88 4.63
CA GLY A 16 -9.37 -23.13 4.52
C GLY A 16 -10.56 -23.83 5.20
N LEU A 17 -11.54 -23.05 5.63
CA LEU A 17 -12.76 -23.56 6.26
C LEU A 17 -13.52 -24.46 5.28
N GLN A 18 -13.83 -25.71 5.66
CA GLN A 18 -14.51 -26.68 4.79
C GLN A 18 -13.78 -27.04 3.48
N ARG A 19 -12.44 -27.11 3.50
CA ARG A 19 -11.61 -27.54 2.37
C ARG A 19 -12.13 -28.76 1.60
N ASP A 20 -12.71 -29.74 2.29
CA ASP A 20 -13.25 -30.96 1.67
C ASP A 20 -14.28 -30.67 0.58
N SER A 21 -15.08 -29.61 0.75
CA SER A 21 -16.05 -29.16 -0.26
C SER A 21 -15.38 -28.57 -1.51
N PHE A 22 -14.13 -28.13 -1.39
CA PHE A 22 -13.34 -27.52 -2.47
C PHE A 22 -12.48 -28.54 -3.23
N LEU A 23 -12.21 -29.72 -2.65
CA LEU A 23 -11.44 -30.79 -3.29
C LEU A 23 -11.99 -31.21 -4.68
N PRO A 24 -13.32 -31.31 -4.91
CA PRO A 24 -13.84 -31.61 -6.25
C PRO A 24 -13.46 -30.56 -7.29
N ALA A 25 -13.44 -29.27 -6.92
CA ALA A 25 -13.03 -28.19 -7.80
C ALA A 25 -11.54 -28.29 -8.15
N ILE A 26 -10.68 -28.62 -7.17
CA ILE A 26 -9.25 -28.90 -7.39
C ILE A 26 -9.09 -30.05 -8.39
N GLY A 27 -9.85 -31.14 -8.24
CA GLY A 27 -9.82 -32.28 -9.17
C GLY A 27 -10.20 -31.90 -10.60
N LEU A 28 -11.23 -31.05 -10.77
CA LEU A 28 -11.60 -30.51 -12.08
C LEU A 28 -10.49 -29.62 -12.68
N LEU A 29 -9.84 -28.78 -11.87
CA LEU A 29 -8.71 -27.97 -12.33
C LEU A 29 -7.55 -28.85 -12.81
N GLN A 30 -7.17 -29.88 -12.05
CA GLN A 30 -6.10 -30.81 -12.44
C GLN A 30 -6.45 -31.64 -13.68
N THR A 31 -7.75 -31.93 -13.90
CA THR A 31 -8.20 -32.74 -15.05
C THR A 31 -8.26 -31.91 -16.34
N TYR A 32 -8.72 -30.67 -16.26
CA TYR A 32 -9.07 -29.86 -17.43
C TYR A 32 -8.16 -28.66 -17.67
N CYS A 33 -7.24 -28.35 -16.76
CA CYS A 33 -6.26 -27.29 -16.92
C CYS A 33 -4.83 -27.85 -16.92
N VAL A 34 -3.94 -27.14 -17.61
CA VAL A 34 -2.51 -27.42 -17.60
C VAL A 34 -1.86 -26.48 -16.60
N GLU A 35 -1.13 -27.02 -15.64
CA GLU A 35 -0.34 -26.23 -14.71
C GLU A 35 0.90 -25.68 -15.42
N LEU A 36 1.08 -24.36 -15.35
CA LEU A 36 2.26 -23.67 -15.87
C LEU A 36 2.93 -22.95 -14.71
N TYR A 37 4.16 -23.35 -14.41
CA TYR A 37 4.98 -22.69 -13.40
C TYR A 37 5.51 -21.38 -13.95
N ALA A 38 5.15 -20.27 -13.32
CA ALA A 38 5.73 -18.97 -13.61
C ALA A 38 7.11 -18.89 -12.92
N GLU A 39 8.11 -19.57 -13.49
CA GLU A 39 9.50 -19.47 -13.05
C GLU A 39 10.09 -18.13 -13.51
N GLY A 40 9.94 -17.11 -12.67
CA GLY A 40 10.65 -15.84 -12.80
C GLY A 40 11.85 -15.82 -11.86
N THR A 41 13.07 -15.88 -12.40
CA THR A 41 14.28 -15.50 -11.62
C THR A 41 14.30 -14.01 -11.32
N GLU A 42 13.59 -13.23 -12.16
CA GLU A 42 13.38 -11.82 -11.96
C GLU A 42 12.07 -11.58 -11.24
N ASP A 43 12.16 -11.07 -10.02
CA ASP A 43 11.03 -10.44 -9.38
C ASP A 43 10.78 -9.09 -10.09
N TYR A 44 9.78 -9.04 -10.97
CA TYR A 44 9.40 -7.81 -11.67
C TYR A 44 8.97 -6.69 -10.71
N ARG A 45 8.60 -7.00 -9.46
CA ARG A 45 8.40 -6.00 -8.41
C ARG A 45 9.71 -5.27 -8.08
N MET A 46 10.83 -5.99 -8.12
CA MET A 46 12.17 -5.48 -7.81
C MET A 46 12.79 -4.65 -8.95
N ARG A 47 12.34 -4.82 -10.20
CA ARG A 47 12.83 -4.00 -11.33
C ARG A 47 12.44 -2.53 -11.22
N ALA A 48 11.28 -2.23 -10.62
CA ALA A 48 10.87 -0.85 -10.31
C ALA A 48 11.66 -0.23 -9.13
N LEU A 49 12.30 -1.06 -8.30
CA LEU A 49 13.02 -0.69 -7.08
C LEU A 49 14.48 -0.28 -7.30
N THR A 50 14.91 -0.01 -8.54
CA THR A 50 16.21 0.63 -8.83
C THR A 50 16.25 2.13 -8.45
N ARG A 51 15.27 2.60 -7.69
CA ARG A 51 15.17 3.96 -7.16
C ARG A 51 15.53 3.97 -5.67
N SER A 52 15.94 5.16 -5.22
CA SER A 52 16.18 5.53 -3.82
C SER A 52 15.29 4.77 -2.83
N PRO A 53 15.78 4.37 -1.63
CA PRO A 53 14.97 3.63 -0.67
C PRO A 53 13.62 4.32 -0.45
N VAL A 54 12.54 3.54 -0.61
CA VAL A 54 11.14 4.00 -0.59
C VAL A 54 10.51 3.95 0.80
N TYR A 55 11.12 3.23 1.75
CA TYR A 55 10.72 3.21 3.15
C TYR A 55 11.94 3.10 4.07
N GLN A 56 11.76 3.48 5.34
CA GLN A 56 12.72 3.28 6.42
C GLN A 56 12.01 2.60 7.59
N ALA A 57 12.59 1.51 8.09
CA ALA A 57 12.13 0.80 9.28
C ALA A 57 13.34 0.17 10.00
N PRO A 58 13.33 0.06 11.34
CA PRO A 58 12.32 0.56 12.26
C PRO A 58 12.31 2.10 12.35
N ARG A 59 11.22 2.68 12.88
CA ARG A 59 11.15 4.11 13.16
C ARG A 59 12.22 4.48 14.19
N ASP A 60 13.07 5.42 13.84
CA ASP A 60 14.14 5.96 14.67
C ASP A 60 14.08 7.50 14.70
N PRO A 61 14.86 8.18 15.57
CA PRO A 61 14.87 9.63 15.62
C PRO A 61 15.30 10.33 14.31
N GLY A 62 15.94 9.62 13.39
CA GLY A 62 16.35 10.13 12.07
C GLY A 62 15.27 9.98 10.99
N SER A 63 14.22 9.20 11.22
CA SER A 63 13.19 8.89 10.22
C SER A 63 12.44 10.14 9.75
N ASP A 64 12.19 11.08 10.66
CA ASP A 64 11.53 12.34 10.31
C ASP A 64 12.40 13.26 9.47
N ALA A 65 13.68 13.35 9.83
CA ALA A 65 14.67 14.10 9.06
C ALA A 65 14.86 13.50 7.65
N TRP A 66 14.84 12.17 7.55
CA TRP A 66 14.90 11.47 6.27
C TRP A 66 13.69 11.81 5.38
N LEU A 67 12.46 11.80 5.91
CA LEU A 67 11.28 12.26 5.19
C LEU A 67 11.36 13.74 4.81
N GLY A 68 11.96 14.58 5.65
CA GLY A 68 12.25 15.98 5.35
C GLY A 68 13.22 16.14 4.16
N THR A 69 14.26 15.31 4.08
CA THR A 69 15.17 15.26 2.92
C THR A 69 14.42 14.82 1.67
N ARG A 70 13.58 13.78 1.76
CA ARG A 70 12.74 13.32 0.63
C ARG A 70 11.78 14.39 0.15
N TRP A 71 11.14 15.10 1.07
CA TRP A 71 10.30 16.22 0.74
C TRP A 71 11.06 17.28 -0.06
N ALA A 72 12.26 17.67 0.38
CA ALA A 72 13.06 18.67 -0.33
C ALA A 72 13.48 18.20 -1.74
N GLU A 73 13.88 16.94 -1.88
CA GLU A 73 14.26 16.33 -3.17
C GLU A 73 13.08 16.28 -4.14
N LEU A 74 11.90 15.84 -3.68
CA LEU A 74 10.74 15.55 -4.53
C LEU A 74 9.86 16.78 -4.79
N SER A 75 9.84 17.76 -3.88
CA SER A 75 9.08 19.01 -4.05
C SER A 75 9.84 20.10 -4.82
N GLY A 76 11.09 19.85 -5.22
CA GLY A 76 11.94 20.86 -5.84
C GLY A 76 12.40 21.95 -4.86
N GLY A 77 12.64 21.58 -3.59
CA GLY A 77 13.11 22.48 -2.54
C GLY A 77 12.05 23.39 -1.94
N GLN A 78 10.76 23.12 -2.15
CA GLN A 78 9.70 23.91 -1.51
C GLN A 78 9.70 23.66 0.01
N PRO A 79 9.54 24.69 0.84
CA PRO A 79 9.48 24.50 2.29
C PRO A 79 8.23 23.69 2.66
N ALA A 80 8.40 22.71 3.53
CA ALA A 80 7.29 21.98 4.13
C ALA A 80 6.41 22.94 4.93
N LYS A 81 5.16 23.12 4.51
CA LYS A 81 4.17 23.99 5.17
C LYS A 81 2.97 23.17 5.64
N PRO A 82 2.75 23.07 6.96
CA PRO A 82 1.57 22.41 7.49
C PRO A 82 0.29 23.04 6.97
N GLY A 83 -0.74 22.22 6.79
CA GLY A 83 -2.01 22.68 6.28
C GLY A 83 -3.08 21.61 6.37
N ASN A 84 -4.13 21.77 5.56
CA ASN A 84 -5.15 20.75 5.39
C ASN A 84 -5.48 20.60 3.91
N ILE A 85 -5.82 19.38 3.50
CA ILE A 85 -6.61 19.14 2.31
C ILE A 85 -8.06 18.92 2.71
N GLU A 86 -8.98 19.06 1.77
CA GLU A 86 -10.40 18.86 2.00
C GLU A 86 -10.92 17.83 1.01
N ILE A 87 -11.43 16.72 1.53
CA ILE A 87 -12.02 15.63 0.75
C ILE A 87 -13.44 15.45 1.25
N GLU A 88 -14.41 15.57 0.34
CA GLU A 88 -15.84 15.45 0.66
C GLU A 88 -16.28 16.31 1.87
N GLY A 89 -15.76 17.54 1.97
CA GLY A 89 -16.07 18.45 3.08
C GLY A 89 -15.37 18.13 4.41
N ARG A 90 -14.52 17.09 4.45
CA ARG A 90 -13.73 16.71 5.63
C ARG A 90 -12.29 17.18 5.46
N LYS A 91 -11.79 17.94 6.44
CA LYS A 91 -10.38 18.35 6.49
C LYS A 91 -9.49 17.18 6.90
N ILE A 92 -8.36 17.03 6.20
CA ILE A 92 -7.30 16.08 6.51
C ILE A 92 -6.01 16.88 6.76
N PRO A 93 -5.42 16.80 7.96
CA PRO A 93 -4.20 17.51 8.25
C PRO A 93 -3.04 16.93 7.44
N VAL A 94 -2.22 17.82 6.88
CA VAL A 94 -1.02 17.49 6.13
C VAL A 94 0.16 18.21 6.75
N ARG A 95 1.31 17.52 6.84
CA ARG A 95 2.57 18.13 7.25
C ARG A 95 3.10 19.08 6.18
N ALA A 96 2.90 18.70 4.92
CA ALA A 96 3.23 19.54 3.78
C ALA A 96 2.37 19.18 2.56
N ARG A 97 2.10 20.19 1.72
CA ARG A 97 1.41 20.03 0.44
C ARG A 97 2.16 20.81 -0.64
N GLY A 98 2.45 20.13 -1.73
CA GLY A 98 3.03 20.66 -2.95
C GLY A 98 2.04 20.52 -4.10
N LYS A 99 2.51 20.72 -5.35
CA LYS A 99 1.65 20.67 -6.53
C LYS A 99 1.09 19.28 -6.84
N SER A 100 1.91 18.24 -6.63
CA SER A 100 1.52 16.83 -6.87
C SER A 100 2.07 15.89 -5.79
N ILE A 101 2.61 16.45 -4.70
CA ILE A 101 3.16 15.70 -3.57
C ILE A 101 2.47 16.14 -2.28
N ALA A 102 2.18 15.19 -1.40
CA ALA A 102 1.68 15.46 -0.07
C ALA A 102 2.43 14.63 0.97
N TRP A 103 2.60 15.21 2.16
CA TRP A 103 3.20 14.54 3.31
C TRP A 103 2.20 14.50 4.46
N PHE A 104 1.86 13.29 4.89
CA PHE A 104 0.91 13.02 5.97
C PHE A 104 1.57 12.30 7.14
N ASP A 105 0.91 12.41 8.29
CA ASP A 105 1.07 11.47 9.40
C ASP A 105 0.16 10.27 9.22
N PHE A 106 0.65 9.08 9.60
CA PHE A 106 -0.13 7.84 9.64
C PHE A 106 -1.50 8.04 10.30
N LYS A 107 -1.51 8.72 11.45
CA LYS A 107 -2.71 9.04 12.21
C LYS A 107 -3.78 9.78 11.41
N ALA A 108 -3.38 10.70 10.52
CA ALA A 108 -4.30 11.50 9.72
C ALA A 108 -5.08 10.66 8.70
N LEU A 109 -4.46 9.60 8.18
CA LEU A 109 -5.01 8.74 7.14
C LEU A 109 -5.62 7.44 7.67
N CYS A 110 -5.07 6.86 8.73
CA CYS A 110 -5.39 5.49 9.16
C CYS A 110 -6.08 5.39 10.53
N GLU A 111 -5.99 6.41 11.40
CA GLU A 111 -6.65 6.39 12.72
C GLU A 111 -7.94 7.23 12.77
N GLY A 112 -8.21 8.02 11.73
CA GLY A 112 -9.46 8.80 11.59
C GLY A 112 -10.58 8.05 10.85
N PRO A 113 -11.76 8.69 10.68
CA PRO A 113 -12.87 8.15 9.90
C PRO A 113 -12.59 8.28 8.40
N ARG A 114 -11.63 7.50 7.91
CA ARG A 114 -11.23 7.44 6.50
C ARG A 114 -11.66 6.12 5.87
N GLY A 115 -12.04 6.19 4.60
CA GLY A 115 -12.43 5.04 3.80
C GLY A 115 -11.77 5.04 2.43
N PRO A 116 -12.03 4.01 1.61
CA PRO A 116 -11.45 3.88 0.28
C PRO A 116 -11.63 5.12 -0.61
N SER A 117 -12.81 5.75 -0.58
CA SER A 117 -13.06 6.98 -1.35
C SER A 117 -12.08 8.12 -1.02
N ASP A 118 -11.67 8.25 0.24
CA ASP A 118 -10.67 9.24 0.63
C ASP A 118 -9.31 8.95 -0.01
N TYR A 119 -8.90 7.69 -0.04
CA TYR A 119 -7.62 7.28 -0.60
C TYR A 119 -7.59 7.42 -2.12
N ILE A 120 -8.72 7.17 -2.78
CA ILE A 120 -8.90 7.40 -4.22
C ILE A 120 -8.68 8.89 -4.55
N GLU A 121 -9.31 9.79 -3.80
CA GLU A 121 -9.17 11.22 -4.02
C GLU A 121 -7.74 11.71 -3.73
N ILE A 122 -7.10 11.19 -2.67
CA ILE A 122 -5.67 11.47 -2.40
C ILE A 122 -4.80 11.03 -3.59
N ALA A 123 -5.05 9.83 -4.13
CA ALA A 123 -4.29 9.29 -5.25
C ALA A 123 -4.57 10.02 -6.58
N HIS A 124 -5.74 10.63 -6.74
CA HIS A 124 -6.05 11.51 -7.87
C HIS A 124 -5.36 12.87 -7.75
N GLU A 125 -5.30 13.44 -6.55
CA GLU A 125 -4.70 14.76 -6.33
C GLU A 125 -3.17 14.70 -6.31
N PHE A 126 -2.59 13.64 -5.75
CA PHE A 126 -1.15 13.51 -5.53
C PHE A 126 -0.57 12.28 -6.24
N ASN A 127 0.50 12.49 -7.00
CA ASN A 127 1.27 11.43 -7.64
C ASN A 127 2.45 10.94 -6.79
N THR A 128 2.68 11.59 -5.64
CA THR A 128 3.68 11.19 -4.65
C THR A 128 3.12 11.41 -3.24
N VAL A 129 3.15 10.39 -2.39
CA VAL A 129 2.66 10.48 -1.00
C VAL A 129 3.75 10.06 -0.02
N LEU A 130 4.18 11.01 0.82
CA LEU A 130 5.04 10.71 1.96
C LEU A 130 4.19 10.42 3.19
N LEU A 131 4.48 9.31 3.86
CA LEU A 131 3.78 8.90 5.08
C LEU A 131 4.76 8.72 6.24
N GLY A 132 4.60 9.52 7.28
CA GLY A 132 5.39 9.44 8.51
C GLY A 132 4.65 8.76 9.67
N ASP A 133 5.41 8.46 10.72
CA ASP A 133 4.88 8.00 12.01
C ASP A 133 4.01 6.73 11.97
N ILE A 134 4.35 5.79 11.09
CA ILE A 134 3.71 4.47 11.04
C ILE A 134 4.06 3.70 12.33
N PRO A 135 3.07 3.25 13.13
CA PRO A 135 3.31 2.54 14.37
C PRO A 135 3.72 1.09 14.13
N HIS A 136 4.19 0.42 15.18
CA HIS A 136 4.24 -1.04 15.18
C HIS A 136 2.81 -1.58 15.25
N PHE A 137 2.46 -2.51 14.37
CA PHE A 137 1.13 -3.11 14.35
C PHE A 137 1.02 -4.23 15.38
N ASP A 138 -0.02 -4.18 16.20
CA ASP A 138 -0.38 -5.16 17.21
C ASP A 138 -1.90 -5.37 17.24
N LYS A 139 -2.38 -6.20 18.17
CA LYS A 139 -3.82 -6.51 18.28
C LYS A 139 -4.70 -5.29 18.62
N LEU A 140 -4.12 -4.19 19.10
CA LEU A 140 -4.86 -2.99 19.49
C LEU A 140 -5.06 -2.02 18.33
N ASN A 141 -4.34 -2.19 17.21
CA ASN A 141 -4.41 -1.29 16.05
C ASN A 141 -4.70 -2.02 14.71
N GLU A 142 -5.29 -3.22 14.76
CA GLU A 142 -5.68 -3.99 13.57
C GLU A 142 -6.56 -3.19 12.59
N ASP A 143 -7.48 -2.36 13.08
CA ASP A 143 -8.30 -1.50 12.23
C ASP A 143 -7.47 -0.46 11.46
N ALA A 144 -6.47 0.13 12.10
CA ALA A 144 -5.57 1.08 11.46
C ALA A 144 -4.63 0.35 10.47
N ALA A 145 -4.18 -0.86 10.80
CA ALA A 145 -3.41 -1.71 9.90
C ALA A 145 -4.19 -2.06 8.63
N ARG A 146 -5.47 -2.42 8.76
CA ARG A 146 -6.35 -2.69 7.61
C ARG A 146 -6.57 -1.44 6.75
N ARG A 147 -6.77 -0.27 7.36
CA ARG A 147 -6.86 0.99 6.61
C ARG A 147 -5.56 1.32 5.89
N PHE A 148 -4.41 1.01 6.49
CA PHE A 148 -3.12 1.20 5.87
C PHE A 148 -2.94 0.30 4.65
N VAL A 149 -3.34 -0.98 4.72
CA VAL A 149 -3.34 -1.87 3.55
C VAL A 149 -4.21 -1.28 2.43
N ASN A 150 -5.44 -0.88 2.73
CA ASN A 150 -6.32 -0.25 1.75
C ASN A 150 -5.71 1.02 1.13
N LEU A 151 -5.04 1.85 1.93
CA LEU A 151 -4.34 3.04 1.43
C LEU A 151 -3.26 2.65 0.42
N ILE A 152 -2.41 1.66 0.75
CA ILE A 152 -1.33 1.20 -0.13
C ILE A 152 -1.90 0.61 -1.42
N ASP A 153 -2.96 -0.20 -1.34
CA ASP A 153 -3.62 -0.79 -2.51
C ASP A 153 -4.13 0.30 -3.46
N GLU A 154 -4.86 1.31 -2.96
CA GLU A 154 -5.42 2.39 -3.78
C GLU A 154 -4.34 3.30 -4.41
N LEU A 155 -3.23 3.54 -3.69
CA LEU A 155 -2.07 4.29 -4.21
C LEU A 155 -1.34 3.49 -5.30
N TYR A 156 -1.16 2.18 -5.09
CA TYR A 156 -0.49 1.29 -6.03
C TYR A 156 -1.26 1.18 -7.35
N ASP A 157 -2.58 0.93 -7.27
CA ASP A 157 -3.44 0.79 -8.45
C ASP A 157 -3.42 2.04 -9.34
N ARG A 158 -3.22 3.21 -8.73
CA ARG A 158 -3.15 4.51 -9.43
C ARG A 158 -1.73 4.97 -9.76
N HIS A 159 -0.73 4.12 -9.57
CA HIS A 159 0.67 4.41 -9.90
C HIS A 159 1.23 5.64 -9.15
N VAL A 160 0.78 5.83 -7.91
CA VAL A 160 1.30 6.87 -7.01
C VAL A 160 2.63 6.40 -6.41
N ASN A 161 3.62 7.30 -6.34
CA ASN A 161 4.94 7.03 -5.77
C ASN A 161 5.00 7.28 -4.26
#